data_AF-A0A453CSC8-F1
#
_entry.id   AF-A0A453CSC8-F1
#
_cell.length_a   1.000
_cell.length_b   1.000
_cell.length_c   1.000
_cell.angle_alpha   90.00
_cell.angle_beta   90.00
_cell.angle_gamma   90.00
#
_symmetry.space_group_name_H-M   'P 1'
#
loop_
_entity.id
_entity.type
_entity.pdbx_description
1 polymer ?
#
loop_
_entity_poly.entity_id
_entity_poly.type
_entity_poly.pdbx_seq_one_letter_code
_entity_poly.pdbx_strand_id
1 'polypeptide(L)'
;MDNKGKSKAIDDYVRTASHFHRGSGSGIDSGKEIWEDDAATIALGGRQRDRSLFLSFLDEQEACLRALIDPDQELSCKLWRQSPEALKNHYALDVDMACSGGHVPNINAPGNSQVNSLLQLIKNPVNQSMRLINVKGHVPALSADPIGSCFIRQKLDEATTGEIVMLYKEITPHILTLATDAFPTYVIQKLLEHGPAVYFRILIANLMGHVLHLSLHLYGCRVIQKAFEISDIDQQIK
;
A
#
# COMPACT_ATOMS: atom_id res chain seq x y z
N MET A 1 -0.63 -2.97 30.72
CA MET A 1 0.42 -3.97 30.46
C MET A 1 1.78 -3.34 30.76
N ASP A 2 2.66 -4.08 31.45
CA ASP A 2 4.00 -3.64 31.86
C ASP A 2 4.97 -3.56 30.66
N ASN A 3 6.04 -2.77 30.80
CA ASN A 3 7.07 -2.57 29.77
C ASN A 3 7.69 -3.87 29.20
N LYS A 4 7.49 -5.02 29.86
CA LYS A 4 7.91 -6.35 29.39
C LYS A 4 7.13 -6.86 28.17
N GLY A 5 5.84 -6.52 28.04
CA GLY A 5 5.04 -6.92 26.89
C GLY A 5 5.47 -6.23 25.59
N LYS A 6 5.89 -4.96 25.70
CA LYS A 6 6.39 -4.13 24.60
C LYS A 6 7.75 -4.62 24.08
N SER A 7 8.64 -5.04 24.99
CA SER A 7 9.93 -5.65 24.62
C SER A 7 9.72 -6.90 23.78
N LYS A 8 8.79 -7.78 24.16
CA LYS A 8 8.61 -9.08 23.51
C LYS A 8 8.17 -8.98 22.04
N ALA A 9 7.25 -8.08 21.70
CA ALA A 9 6.80 -7.90 20.31
C ALA A 9 7.92 -7.34 19.41
N ILE A 10 8.73 -6.42 19.96
CA ILE A 10 9.91 -5.89 19.28
C ILE A 10 10.99 -6.98 19.16
N ASP A 11 11.19 -7.78 20.20
CA ASP A 11 12.15 -8.90 20.22
C ASP A 11 11.76 -10.00 19.23
N ASP A 12 10.46 -10.31 19.09
CA ASP A 12 9.95 -11.29 18.13
C ASP A 12 10.10 -10.75 16.69
N TYR A 13 9.79 -9.46 16.44
CA TYR A 13 10.06 -8.80 15.16
C TYR A 13 11.55 -8.81 14.79
N VAL A 14 12.43 -8.41 15.73
CA VAL A 14 13.89 -8.41 15.55
C VAL A 14 14.39 -9.83 15.29
N ARG A 15 13.82 -10.84 15.94
CA ARG A 15 14.16 -12.25 15.74
C ARG A 15 13.73 -12.78 14.38
N THR A 16 12.51 -12.47 13.93
CA THR A 16 12.01 -12.84 12.59
C THR A 16 12.87 -12.17 11.51
N ALA A 17 13.17 -10.87 11.64
CA ALA A 17 14.06 -10.14 10.74
C ALA A 17 15.50 -10.72 10.74
N SER A 18 16.02 -11.13 11.91
CA SER A 18 17.34 -11.75 12.05
C SER A 18 17.42 -13.17 11.47
N HIS A 19 16.32 -13.94 11.50
CA HIS A 19 16.24 -15.25 10.87
C HIS A 19 16.29 -15.16 9.35
N PHE A 20 15.64 -14.15 8.77
CA PHE A 20 15.76 -13.83 7.35
C PHE A 20 17.22 -13.50 6.98
N HIS A 21 17.91 -12.72 7.83
CA HIS A 21 19.32 -12.35 7.68
C HIS A 21 20.31 -13.52 7.79
N ARG A 22 19.95 -14.62 8.49
CA ARG A 22 20.77 -15.85 8.57
C ARG A 22 20.51 -16.83 7.43
N GLY A 23 19.41 -16.69 6.70
CA GLY A 23 19.07 -17.53 5.54
C GLY A 23 19.80 -17.12 4.26
N SER A 24 20.16 -15.83 4.14
CA SER A 24 21.02 -15.30 3.07
C SER A 24 22.49 -15.49 3.45
N GLY A 25 23.05 -16.64 3.07
CA GLY A 25 24.43 -16.99 3.35
C GLY A 25 25.44 -16.07 2.66
N SER A 26 25.78 -14.95 3.29
CA SER A 26 27.04 -14.22 3.07
C SER A 26 27.31 -13.33 4.28
N GLY A 27 28.28 -13.73 5.09
CA GLY A 27 28.84 -12.80 6.08
C GLY A 27 29.54 -11.67 5.35
N ILE A 28 29.20 -10.41 5.67
CA ILE A 28 30.09 -9.27 5.88
C ILE A 28 29.22 -8.05 6.24
N ASP A 29 29.82 -7.24 7.10
CA ASP A 29 29.42 -5.96 7.69
C ASP A 29 28.67 -4.97 6.77
N SER A 30 27.79 -4.16 7.38
CA SER A 30 26.96 -3.06 6.83
C SER A 30 25.54 -3.41 6.33
N GLY A 31 24.63 -3.63 7.29
CA GLY A 31 23.20 -3.96 7.08
C GLY A 31 22.30 -2.91 6.40
N LYS A 32 22.85 -1.92 5.68
CA LYS A 32 22.07 -0.96 4.87
C LYS A 32 22.13 -1.23 3.37
N GLU A 33 23.25 -1.73 2.83
CA GLU A 33 23.42 -1.93 1.38
C GLU A 33 22.84 -3.26 0.88
N ILE A 34 22.86 -4.32 1.71
CA ILE A 34 22.41 -5.66 1.32
C ILE A 34 20.90 -5.72 1.01
N TRP A 35 20.08 -4.94 1.74
CA TRP A 35 18.63 -5.03 1.64
C TRP A 35 18.05 -4.36 0.39
N GLU A 36 18.66 -3.27 -0.09
CA GLU A 36 18.22 -2.61 -1.33
C GLU A 36 18.52 -3.49 -2.55
N ASP A 37 19.71 -4.08 -2.58
CA ASP A 37 20.13 -5.00 -3.64
C ASP A 37 19.36 -6.32 -3.60
N ASP A 38 19.08 -6.89 -2.42
CA ASP A 38 18.29 -8.13 -2.30
C ASP A 38 16.81 -7.90 -2.66
N ALA A 39 16.18 -6.80 -2.22
CA ALA A 39 14.78 -6.53 -2.55
C ALA A 39 14.60 -6.23 -4.06
N ALA A 40 15.55 -5.53 -4.67
CA ALA A 40 15.59 -5.32 -6.12
C ALA A 40 15.90 -6.62 -6.89
N THR A 41 16.80 -7.47 -6.37
CA THR A 41 17.14 -8.77 -6.96
C THR A 41 15.97 -9.75 -6.88
N ILE A 42 15.25 -9.81 -5.76
CA ILE A 42 14.00 -10.59 -5.64
C ILE A 42 12.92 -10.00 -6.57
N ALA A 43 12.83 -8.67 -6.71
CA ALA A 43 11.90 -8.02 -7.62
C ALA A 43 12.19 -8.30 -9.12
N LEU A 44 13.46 -8.52 -9.48
CA LEU A 44 13.92 -8.63 -10.88
C LEU A 44 14.32 -10.05 -11.31
N GLY A 45 14.42 -11.03 -10.41
CA GLY A 45 14.83 -12.40 -10.81
C GLY A 45 15.10 -13.43 -9.71
N GLY A 46 14.70 -13.19 -8.46
CA GLY A 46 14.90 -14.15 -7.36
C GLY A 46 14.12 -15.46 -7.53
N ARG A 47 14.55 -16.54 -6.86
CA ARG A 47 13.82 -17.82 -6.89
C ARG A 47 12.45 -17.64 -6.23
N GLN A 48 11.42 -18.34 -6.73
CA GLN A 48 10.05 -18.27 -6.21
C GLN A 48 9.94 -18.49 -4.68
N ARG A 49 10.83 -19.30 -4.11
CA ARG A 49 10.95 -19.50 -2.65
C ARG A 49 11.37 -18.24 -1.88
N ASP A 50 12.34 -17.49 -2.40
CA ASP A 50 12.85 -16.26 -1.76
C ASP A 50 11.77 -15.17 -1.78
N ARG A 51 10.95 -15.14 -2.85
CA ARG A 51 9.80 -14.25 -2.99
C ARG A 51 8.66 -14.55 -2.02
N SER A 52 8.28 -15.82 -1.87
CA SER A 52 7.23 -16.23 -0.91
C SER A 52 7.63 -15.93 0.54
N LEU A 53 8.89 -16.16 0.89
CA LEU A 53 9.44 -15.78 2.20
C LEU A 53 9.37 -14.26 2.43
N PHE A 54 9.74 -13.46 1.43
CA PHE A 54 9.66 -12.00 1.50
C PHE A 54 8.22 -11.50 1.69
N LEU A 55 7.24 -12.06 0.97
CA LEU A 55 5.82 -11.72 1.15
C LEU A 55 5.33 -12.04 2.57
N SER A 56 5.66 -13.24 3.09
CA SER A 56 5.29 -13.63 4.46
C SER A 56 5.92 -12.71 5.53
N PHE A 57 7.15 -12.24 5.28
CA PHE A 57 7.80 -11.26 6.14
C PHE A 57 7.09 -9.91 6.12
N LEU A 58 6.75 -9.39 4.94
CA LEU A 58 6.02 -8.12 4.82
C LEU A 58 4.65 -8.22 5.51
N ASP A 59 4.00 -9.37 5.45
CA ASP A 59 2.71 -9.60 6.11
C ASP A 59 2.80 -9.50 7.64
N GLU A 60 3.84 -10.07 8.24
CA GLU A 60 4.08 -10.00 9.68
C GLU A 60 4.47 -8.57 10.09
N GLN A 61 5.39 -7.96 9.34
CA GLN A 61 5.87 -6.59 9.56
C GLN A 61 4.73 -5.56 9.47
N GLU A 62 3.85 -5.67 8.48
CA GLU A 62 2.71 -4.78 8.30
C GLU A 62 1.79 -4.79 9.52
N ALA A 63 1.46 -5.96 10.04
CA ALA A 63 0.58 -6.07 11.17
C ALA A 63 1.28 -5.55 12.46
N CYS A 64 2.60 -5.71 12.61
CA CYS A 64 3.35 -5.03 13.67
C CYS A 64 3.29 -3.50 13.53
N LEU A 65 3.45 -2.95 12.32
CA LEU A 65 3.37 -1.51 12.08
C LEU A 65 1.99 -0.95 12.41
N ARG A 66 0.91 -1.68 12.10
CA ARG A 66 -0.46 -1.28 12.46
C ARG A 66 -0.66 -1.20 13.97
N ALA A 67 -0.09 -2.14 14.71
CA ALA A 67 -0.17 -2.15 16.17
C ALA A 67 0.49 -0.91 16.81
N LEU A 68 1.46 -0.28 16.14
CA LEU A 68 2.14 0.91 16.66
C LEU A 68 1.30 2.20 16.56
N ILE A 69 0.24 2.22 15.73
CA ILE A 69 -0.66 3.37 15.59
C ILE A 69 -1.67 3.44 16.73
N ASP A 70 -1.93 2.30 17.38
CA ASP A 70 -2.83 2.18 18.52
C ASP A 70 -2.24 2.86 19.77
N PRO A 71 -2.84 3.95 20.30
CA PRO A 71 -2.24 4.76 21.36
C PRO A 71 -1.92 3.97 22.64
N ASP A 72 -2.75 2.97 22.95
CA ASP A 72 -2.60 2.09 24.12
C ASP A 72 -2.24 0.64 23.74
N GLN A 73 -2.24 0.32 22.44
CA GLN A 73 -1.92 -1.00 21.86
C GLN A 73 -2.80 -2.14 22.37
N GLU A 74 -3.86 -1.85 23.12
CA GLU A 74 -4.67 -2.87 23.80
C GLU A 74 -5.50 -3.64 22.78
N LEU A 75 -6.17 -2.92 21.89
CA LEU A 75 -6.96 -3.51 20.83
C LEU A 75 -6.07 -4.24 19.81
N SER A 76 -4.95 -3.63 19.45
CA SER A 76 -3.99 -4.22 18.53
C SER A 76 -3.36 -5.50 19.05
N CYS A 77 -2.94 -5.53 20.31
CA CYS A 77 -2.42 -6.74 20.94
C CYS A 77 -3.48 -7.84 21.02
N LYS A 78 -4.74 -7.47 21.30
CA LYS A 78 -5.85 -8.41 21.36
C LYS A 78 -6.12 -9.05 20.01
N LEU A 79 -6.17 -8.26 18.94
CA LEU A 79 -6.39 -8.73 17.58
C LEU A 79 -5.20 -9.55 17.06
N TRP A 80 -3.96 -9.10 17.31
CA TRP A 80 -2.75 -9.85 16.94
C TRP A 80 -2.71 -11.25 17.58
N ARG A 81 -3.13 -11.38 18.84
CA ARG A 81 -3.23 -12.68 19.52
C ARG A 81 -4.28 -13.61 18.89
N GLN A 82 -5.27 -13.08 18.18
CA GLN A 82 -6.21 -13.88 17.41
C GLN A 82 -5.55 -14.33 16.11
N SER A 83 -5.12 -13.35 15.29
CA SER A 83 -4.20 -13.57 14.17
C SER A 83 -3.69 -12.21 13.63
N PRO A 84 -2.55 -12.19 12.92
CA PRO A 84 -2.12 -11.00 12.18
C PRO A 84 -3.18 -10.48 11.20
N GLU A 85 -3.96 -11.37 10.56
CA GLU A 85 -5.04 -11.01 9.63
C GLU A 85 -6.20 -10.30 10.34
N ALA A 86 -6.55 -10.70 11.56
CA ALA A 86 -7.59 -10.04 12.34
C ALA A 86 -7.23 -8.56 12.61
N LEU A 87 -5.95 -8.30 12.91
CA LEU A 87 -5.44 -6.94 13.06
C LEU A 87 -5.47 -6.16 11.75
N LYS A 88 -5.01 -6.76 10.64
CA LYS A 88 -5.06 -6.14 9.31
C LYS A 88 -6.47 -5.75 8.90
N ASN A 89 -7.43 -6.64 9.12
CA ASN A 89 -8.83 -6.44 8.76
C ASN A 89 -9.46 -5.31 9.55
N HIS A 90 -9.19 -5.19 10.86
CA HIS A 90 -9.73 -4.13 11.69
C HIS A 90 -9.34 -2.73 11.17
N TYR A 91 -8.05 -2.51 10.94
CA TYR A 91 -7.56 -1.23 10.41
C TYR A 91 -7.93 -0.99 8.95
N ALA A 92 -8.22 -2.03 8.17
CA ALA A 92 -8.78 -1.86 6.84
C ALA A 92 -10.23 -1.34 6.90
N LEU A 93 -11.03 -1.83 7.85
CA LEU A 93 -12.41 -1.37 8.08
C LEU A 93 -12.47 0.09 8.49
N ASP A 94 -11.49 0.60 9.26
CA ASP A 94 -11.45 2.02 9.63
C ASP A 94 -11.27 2.94 8.41
N VAL A 95 -10.47 2.51 7.42
CA VAL A 95 -10.31 3.27 6.17
C VAL A 95 -11.57 3.20 5.32
N ASP A 96 -12.21 2.04 5.20
CA ASP A 96 -13.49 1.91 4.48
C ASP A 96 -14.64 2.66 5.19
N MET A 97 -14.58 2.76 6.53
CA MET A 97 -15.49 3.58 7.33
C MET A 97 -15.24 5.07 7.08
N ALA A 98 -13.98 5.52 6.98
CA ALA A 98 -13.65 6.89 6.58
C ALA A 98 -14.13 7.22 5.16
N CYS A 99 -14.24 6.21 4.28
CA CYS A 99 -14.83 6.36 2.95
C CYS A 99 -16.38 6.45 2.97
N SER A 100 -17.02 5.89 4.01
CA SER A 100 -18.48 5.74 4.11
C SER A 100 -19.15 6.75 5.07
N GLY A 101 -18.40 7.29 6.03
CA GLY A 101 -18.87 8.22 7.06
C GLY A 101 -18.19 9.58 6.91
N GLY A 102 -18.97 10.61 6.62
CA GLY A 102 -18.48 11.97 6.45
C GLY A 102 -18.05 12.64 7.77
N HIS A 103 -16.94 12.23 8.38
CA HIS A 103 -16.10 13.12 9.19
C HIS A 103 -14.74 12.49 9.50
N VAL A 104 -13.65 13.11 9.01
CA VAL A 104 -12.28 12.94 9.53
C VAL A 104 -11.62 14.32 9.57
N PRO A 105 -10.85 14.66 10.62
CA PRO A 105 -10.16 15.95 10.71
C PRO A 105 -9.20 16.12 9.54
N ASN A 106 -9.22 17.33 8.97
CA ASN A 106 -8.32 17.76 7.90
C ASN A 106 -6.86 17.65 8.37
N ILE A 107 -6.14 16.64 7.88
CA ILE A 107 -4.69 16.58 7.97
C ILE A 107 -4.16 16.79 6.55
N ASN A 108 -3.87 18.08 6.28
CA ASN A 108 -2.96 18.58 5.25
C ASN A 108 -3.40 18.53 3.77
N ALA A 109 -4.18 19.54 3.36
CA ALA A 109 -3.83 20.35 2.18
C ALA A 109 -4.63 21.67 2.13
N PRO A 110 -4.04 22.81 1.70
CA PRO A 110 -4.82 23.96 1.26
C PRO A 110 -5.62 23.55 0.03
N GLY A 111 -6.92 23.34 0.21
CA GLY A 111 -7.79 22.76 -0.81
C GLY A 111 -7.81 23.60 -2.10
N ASN A 112 -7.39 22.99 -3.21
CA ASN A 112 -7.69 23.48 -4.55
C ASN A 112 -9.23 23.57 -4.69
N SER A 113 -9.76 24.74 -5.05
CA SER A 113 -11.20 24.97 -5.20
C SER A 113 -11.84 23.96 -6.16
N GLN A 114 -11.12 23.51 -7.18
CA GLN A 114 -11.59 22.52 -8.15
C GLN A 114 -11.73 21.11 -7.54
N VAL A 115 -10.78 20.69 -6.69
CA VAL A 115 -10.86 19.39 -6.01
C VAL A 115 -12.06 19.36 -5.07
N ASN A 116 -12.28 20.44 -4.31
CA ASN A 116 -13.46 20.58 -3.46
C ASN A 116 -14.77 20.52 -4.25
N SER A 117 -14.84 21.19 -5.41
CA SER A 117 -16.00 21.10 -6.30
C SER A 117 -16.24 19.67 -6.80
N LEU A 118 -15.19 18.95 -7.21
CA LEU A 118 -15.29 17.56 -7.65
C LEU A 118 -15.75 16.64 -6.53
N LEU A 119 -15.24 16.81 -5.31
CA LEU A 119 -15.69 16.04 -4.15
C LEU A 119 -17.17 16.26 -3.85
N GLN A 120 -17.68 17.50 -3.99
CA GLN A 120 -19.12 17.77 -3.85
C GLN A 120 -19.95 17.10 -4.96
N LEU A 121 -19.43 17.05 -6.19
CA LEU A 121 -20.09 16.34 -7.29
C LEU A 121 -20.12 14.83 -7.04
N ILE A 122 -19.02 14.24 -6.56
CA ILE A 122 -18.92 12.81 -6.24
C ILE A 122 -19.89 12.42 -5.12
N LYS A 123 -20.02 13.26 -4.08
CA LYS A 123 -20.95 13.04 -2.96
C LYS A 123 -22.42 13.04 -3.37
N ASN A 124 -22.76 13.67 -4.49
CA ASN A 124 -24.14 13.83 -4.89
C ASN A 124 -24.69 12.52 -5.49
N PRO A 125 -25.69 11.88 -4.86
CA PRO A 125 -26.24 10.60 -5.32
C PRO A 125 -26.89 10.67 -6.71
N VAL A 126 -27.23 11.87 -7.20
CA VAL A 126 -27.76 12.06 -8.56
C VAL A 126 -26.67 11.89 -9.62
N ASN A 127 -25.40 12.03 -9.25
CA ASN A 127 -24.25 11.98 -10.16
C ASN A 127 -23.67 10.57 -10.35
N GLN A 128 -24.50 9.51 -10.26
CA GLN A 128 -24.07 8.12 -10.46
C GLN A 128 -23.42 7.86 -11.84
N SER A 129 -23.69 8.71 -12.82
CA SER A 129 -23.11 8.67 -14.17
C SER A 129 -21.67 9.17 -14.25
N MET A 130 -21.10 9.71 -13.16
CA MET A 130 -19.70 10.11 -13.12
C MET A 130 -18.78 8.93 -13.41
N ARG A 131 -17.76 9.19 -14.21
CA ARG A 131 -16.73 8.25 -14.64
C ARG A 131 -15.35 8.77 -14.26
N LEU A 132 -14.35 7.89 -14.36
CA LEU A 132 -12.96 8.26 -14.06
C LEU A 132 -12.45 9.39 -14.95
N ILE A 133 -12.92 9.49 -16.20
CA ILE A 133 -12.52 10.61 -17.07
C ILE A 133 -12.89 11.99 -16.50
N ASN A 134 -13.93 12.07 -15.67
CA ASN A 134 -14.38 13.33 -15.06
C ASN A 134 -13.43 13.87 -13.98
N VAL A 135 -12.53 13.03 -13.45
CA VAL A 135 -11.56 13.42 -12.42
C VAL A 135 -10.14 13.62 -12.96
N LYS A 136 -9.98 13.55 -14.29
CA LYS A 136 -8.70 13.77 -14.98
C LYS A 136 -8.07 15.11 -14.58
N GLY A 137 -6.77 15.10 -14.32
CA GLY A 137 -5.96 16.22 -13.85
C GLY A 137 -5.97 16.40 -12.34
N HIS A 138 -6.79 15.64 -11.62
CA HIS A 138 -6.95 15.74 -10.18
C HIS A 138 -6.82 14.39 -9.46
N VAL A 139 -6.40 13.34 -10.18
CA VAL A 139 -6.32 11.98 -9.65
C VAL A 139 -5.41 11.89 -8.40
N PRO A 140 -4.21 12.50 -8.36
CA PRO A 140 -3.35 12.40 -7.17
C PRO A 140 -4.00 13.02 -5.93
N ALA A 141 -4.58 14.22 -6.08
CA ALA A 141 -5.22 14.93 -4.98
C ALA A 141 -6.49 14.21 -4.49
N LEU A 142 -7.30 13.68 -5.41
CA LEU A 142 -8.50 12.92 -5.07
C LEU A 142 -8.15 11.56 -4.44
N SER A 143 -7.04 10.94 -4.84
CA SER A 143 -6.58 9.68 -4.23
C SER A 143 -6.17 9.86 -2.77
N ALA A 144 -5.72 11.05 -2.39
CA ALA A 144 -5.39 11.41 -1.00
C ALA A 144 -6.61 11.81 -0.15
N ASP A 145 -7.78 11.92 -0.77
CA ASP A 145 -9.05 12.20 -0.08
C ASP A 145 -9.83 10.89 0.17
N PRO A 146 -10.46 10.70 1.35
CA PRO A 146 -11.24 9.49 1.65
C PRO A 146 -12.35 9.23 0.63
N ILE A 147 -13.00 10.28 0.14
CA ILE A 147 -14.16 10.19 -0.75
C ILE A 147 -13.70 10.08 -2.20
N GLY A 148 -12.68 10.86 -2.58
CA GLY A 148 -12.07 10.77 -3.90
C GLY A 148 -11.46 9.39 -4.17
N SER A 149 -10.72 8.83 -3.21
CA SER A 149 -10.12 7.50 -3.32
C SER A 149 -11.18 6.40 -3.42
N CYS A 150 -12.24 6.47 -2.62
CA CYS A 150 -13.37 5.56 -2.68
C CYS A 150 -14.02 5.56 -4.08
N PHE A 151 -14.31 6.74 -4.61
CA PHE A 151 -14.87 6.89 -5.96
C PHE A 151 -13.97 6.26 -7.03
N ILE A 152 -12.66 6.54 -6.99
CA ILE A 152 -11.70 6.00 -7.98
C ILE A 152 -11.67 4.47 -7.91
N ARG A 153 -11.61 3.88 -6.70
CA ARG A 153 -11.62 2.42 -6.53
C ARG A 153 -12.90 1.78 -7.05
N GLN A 154 -14.05 2.34 -6.73
CA GLN A 154 -15.35 1.81 -7.17
C GLN A 154 -15.49 1.87 -8.70
N LYS A 155 -14.99 2.93 -9.33
CA LYS A 155 -15.09 3.10 -10.78
C LYS A 155 -14.01 2.35 -11.57
N LEU A 156 -12.98 1.82 -10.92
CA LEU A 156 -11.93 1.02 -11.57
C LEU A 156 -12.47 -0.30 -12.15
N ASP A 157 -13.46 -0.94 -11.49
CA ASP A 157 -14.03 -2.22 -11.94
C ASP A 157 -14.79 -2.11 -13.27
N GLU A 158 -15.32 -0.92 -13.60
CA GLU A 158 -16.08 -0.63 -14.83
C GLU A 158 -15.30 0.26 -15.81
N ALA A 159 -14.02 0.52 -15.51
CA ALA A 159 -13.20 1.47 -16.25
C ALA A 159 -12.83 0.96 -17.64
N THR A 160 -12.83 1.85 -18.62
CA THR A 160 -12.23 1.57 -19.92
C THR A 160 -10.71 1.55 -19.83
N THR A 161 -10.05 0.84 -20.74
CA THR A 161 -8.58 0.83 -20.84
C THR A 161 -8.01 2.25 -20.95
N GLY A 162 -8.69 3.16 -21.64
CA GLY A 162 -8.28 4.56 -21.75
C GLY A 162 -8.30 5.31 -20.41
N GLU A 163 -9.29 5.05 -19.55
CA GLU A 163 -9.37 5.61 -18.20
C GLU A 163 -8.31 5.02 -17.27
N ILE A 164 -8.08 3.71 -17.34
CA ILE A 164 -7.02 3.05 -16.56
C ILE A 164 -5.65 3.62 -16.94
N VAL A 165 -5.37 3.76 -18.23
CA VAL A 165 -4.13 4.38 -18.72
C VAL A 165 -3.99 5.83 -18.25
N MET A 166 -5.10 6.58 -18.20
CA MET A 166 -5.11 7.94 -17.65
C MET A 166 -4.72 7.94 -16.17
N LEU A 167 -5.29 7.04 -15.35
CA LEU A 167 -4.92 6.89 -13.94
C LEU A 167 -3.43 6.58 -13.77
N TYR A 168 -2.88 5.63 -14.54
CA TYR A 168 -1.44 5.33 -14.50
C TYR A 168 -0.58 6.55 -14.79
N LYS A 169 -0.95 7.34 -15.81
CA LYS A 169 -0.18 8.54 -16.19
C LYS A 169 -0.19 9.62 -15.12
N GLU A 170 -1.29 9.76 -14.38
CA GLU A 170 -1.39 10.76 -13.31
C GLU A 170 -0.78 10.27 -11.99
N ILE A 171 -0.88 8.98 -11.66
CA ILE A 171 -0.36 8.44 -10.41
C ILE A 171 1.15 8.23 -10.45
N THR A 172 1.69 7.72 -11.56
CA THR A 172 3.11 7.30 -11.64
C THR A 172 4.10 8.39 -11.23
N PRO A 173 3.97 9.66 -11.66
CA PRO A 173 4.90 10.74 -11.26
C PRO A 173 4.89 11.04 -9.75
N HIS A 174 3.83 10.66 -9.05
CA HIS A 174 3.63 10.91 -7.62
C HIS A 174 3.68 9.62 -6.78
N ILE A 175 4.07 8.50 -7.37
CA ILE A 175 3.89 7.17 -6.78
C ILE A 175 4.57 7.03 -5.41
N LEU A 176 5.76 7.59 -5.22
CA LEU A 176 6.48 7.50 -3.96
C LEU A 176 5.75 8.20 -2.82
N THR A 177 5.20 9.39 -3.08
CA THR A 177 4.39 10.14 -2.10
C THR A 177 3.08 9.43 -1.82
N LEU A 178 2.38 8.99 -2.87
CA LEU A 178 1.08 8.34 -2.76
C LEU A 178 1.17 6.96 -2.09
N ALA A 179 2.25 6.20 -2.31
CA ALA A 179 2.49 4.92 -1.66
C ALA A 179 2.76 5.03 -0.15
N THR A 180 3.07 6.24 0.34
CA THR A 180 3.28 6.50 1.77
C THR A 180 2.07 7.12 2.46
N ASP A 181 0.91 7.14 1.81
CA ASP A 181 -0.33 7.70 2.35
C ASP A 181 -1.41 6.60 2.49
N ALA A 182 -2.24 6.73 3.52
CA ALA A 182 -3.30 5.79 3.86
C ALA A 182 -4.26 5.55 2.70
N PHE A 183 -4.82 6.60 2.09
CA PHE A 183 -5.90 6.46 1.10
C PHE A 183 -5.41 6.10 -0.31
N PRO A 184 -4.37 6.76 -0.88
CA PRO A 184 -3.95 6.48 -2.25
C PRO A 184 -3.42 5.05 -2.43
N THR A 185 -2.89 4.42 -1.38
CA THR A 185 -2.38 3.04 -1.49
C THR A 185 -3.45 2.04 -1.89
N TYR A 186 -4.71 2.25 -1.53
CA TYR A 186 -5.81 1.40 -1.99
C TYR A 186 -6.14 1.62 -3.46
N VAL A 187 -6.03 2.86 -3.94
CA VAL A 187 -6.17 3.17 -5.38
C VAL A 187 -5.03 2.51 -6.15
N ILE A 188 -3.79 2.60 -5.67
CA ILE A 188 -2.62 1.99 -6.30
C ILE A 188 -2.78 0.46 -6.36
N GLN A 189 -3.11 -0.19 -5.24
CA GLN A 189 -3.30 -1.64 -5.20
C GLN A 189 -4.37 -2.11 -6.19
N LYS A 190 -5.52 -1.42 -6.22
CA LYS A 190 -6.59 -1.71 -7.18
C LYS A 190 -6.14 -1.44 -8.61
N LEU A 191 -5.41 -0.36 -8.85
CA LEU A 191 -4.86 -0.03 -10.16
C LEU A 191 -3.87 -1.10 -10.65
N LEU A 192 -3.04 -1.70 -9.78
CA LEU A 192 -2.11 -2.76 -10.17
C LEU A 192 -2.82 -4.03 -10.67
N GLU A 193 -4.05 -4.28 -10.23
CA GLU A 193 -4.90 -5.37 -10.76
C GLU A 193 -5.45 -5.05 -12.16
N HIS A 194 -5.41 -3.78 -12.55
CA HIS A 194 -6.03 -3.28 -13.77
C HIS A 194 -4.98 -2.74 -14.74
N GLY A 195 -5.21 -2.97 -16.01
CA GLY A 195 -4.49 -2.27 -17.07
C GLY A 195 -3.29 -3.01 -17.65
N PRO A 196 -2.69 -2.44 -18.70
CA PRO A 196 -1.73 -3.16 -19.53
C PRO A 196 -0.39 -3.34 -18.81
N ALA A 197 0.24 -4.50 -19.01
CA ALA A 197 1.56 -4.84 -18.45
C ALA A 197 2.65 -3.77 -18.69
N VAL A 198 2.56 -3.00 -19.77
CA VAL A 198 3.49 -1.88 -20.05
C VAL A 198 3.42 -0.80 -18.97
N TYR A 199 2.21 -0.40 -18.55
CA TYR A 199 2.03 0.64 -17.54
C TYR A 199 2.37 0.13 -16.14
N PHE A 200 2.07 -1.13 -15.86
CA PHE A 200 2.55 -1.81 -14.66
C PHE A 200 4.08 -1.72 -14.55
N ARG A 201 4.82 -2.11 -15.60
CA ARG A 201 6.30 -2.07 -15.62
C ARG A 201 6.85 -0.66 -15.39
N ILE A 202 6.22 0.36 -15.99
CA ILE A 202 6.61 1.77 -15.79
C ILE A 202 6.40 2.18 -14.32
N LEU A 203 5.26 1.83 -13.72
CA LEU A 203 4.99 2.12 -12.31
C LEU A 203 6.02 1.43 -11.41
N ILE A 204 6.29 0.13 -11.62
CA ILE A 204 7.30 -0.62 -10.87
C ILE A 204 8.68 0.00 -11.01
N ALA A 205 9.08 0.44 -12.21
CA ALA A 205 10.35 1.11 -12.42
C ALA A 205 10.51 2.38 -11.56
N ASN A 206 9.41 3.09 -11.25
CA ASN A 206 9.44 4.26 -10.36
C ASN A 206 9.47 3.90 -8.86
N LEU A 207 9.20 2.63 -8.51
CA LEU A 207 9.37 2.10 -7.15
C LEU A 207 10.77 1.52 -6.92
N MET A 208 11.50 1.21 -7.99
CA MET A 208 12.87 0.71 -7.91
C MET A 208 13.78 1.73 -7.22
N GLY A 209 14.71 1.24 -6.41
CA GLY A 209 15.53 2.08 -5.52
C GLY A 209 14.83 2.56 -4.26
N HIS A 210 13.52 2.31 -4.11
CA HIS A 210 12.75 2.68 -2.92
C HIS A 210 12.04 1.47 -2.27
N VAL A 211 12.25 0.27 -2.79
CA VAL A 211 11.55 -0.95 -2.35
C VAL A 211 11.75 -1.17 -0.86
N LEU A 212 12.98 -1.07 -0.35
CA LEU A 212 13.26 -1.25 1.09
C LEU A 212 12.53 -0.22 1.95
N HIS A 213 12.68 1.06 1.62
CA HIS A 213 12.03 2.15 2.35
C HIS A 213 10.51 1.97 2.38
N LEU A 214 9.91 1.62 1.24
CA LEU A 214 8.47 1.39 1.13
C LEU A 214 8.04 0.12 1.86
N SER A 215 8.82 -0.96 1.78
CA SER A 215 8.59 -2.19 2.54
C SER A 215 8.52 -1.92 4.04
N LEU A 216 9.37 -1.05 4.58
CA LEU A 216 9.38 -0.67 5.99
C LEU A 216 8.34 0.40 6.36
N HIS A 217 7.63 0.95 5.38
CA HIS A 217 6.64 1.99 5.59
C HIS A 217 5.25 1.40 5.86
N LEU A 218 4.52 1.98 6.82
CA LEU A 218 3.20 1.53 7.27
C LEU A 218 2.21 1.26 6.14
N TYR A 219 2.16 2.14 5.15
CA TYR A 219 1.28 1.98 3.98
C TYR A 219 2.03 1.52 2.73
N GLY A 220 3.35 1.74 2.66
CA GLY A 220 4.15 1.43 1.49
C GLY A 220 4.32 -0.07 1.30
N CYS A 221 4.33 -0.83 2.40
CA CYS A 221 4.53 -2.28 2.38
C CYS A 221 3.46 -2.98 1.54
N ARG A 222 2.21 -2.50 1.58
CA ARG A 222 1.10 -3.03 0.78
C ARG A 222 1.28 -2.85 -0.71
N VAL A 223 1.82 -1.71 -1.12
CA VAL A 223 2.10 -1.44 -2.55
C VAL A 223 3.18 -2.40 -3.05
N ILE A 224 4.22 -2.64 -2.24
CA ILE A 224 5.27 -3.61 -2.57
C ILE A 224 4.74 -5.04 -2.59
N GLN A 225 4.02 -5.49 -1.57
CA GLN A 225 3.39 -6.81 -1.55
C GLN A 225 2.53 -7.04 -2.80
N LYS A 226 1.64 -6.08 -3.12
CA LYS A 226 0.74 -6.18 -4.27
C LYS A 226 1.48 -6.22 -5.60
N ALA A 227 2.52 -5.41 -5.76
CA ALA A 227 3.37 -5.45 -6.95
C ALA A 227 3.99 -6.84 -7.19
N PHE A 228 4.36 -7.53 -6.11
CA PHE A 228 4.94 -8.87 -6.18
C PHE A 228 3.90 -9.94 -6.53
N GLU A 229 2.69 -9.87 -5.95
CA GLU A 229 1.57 -10.75 -6.28
C GLU A 229 1.23 -10.71 -7.78
N ILE A 230 1.05 -9.50 -8.34
CA ILE A 230 0.67 -9.33 -9.74
C ILE A 230 1.80 -9.79 -10.69
N SER A 231 3.05 -9.56 -10.30
CA SER A 231 4.21 -10.03 -11.08
C SER A 231 4.31 -11.55 -11.14
N ASP A 232 3.88 -12.29 -10.11
CA ASP A 232 3.86 -13.77 -10.11
C ASP A 232 2.77 -14.28 -11.07
N ILE A 233 1.60 -13.66 -11.07
CA ILE A 233 0.51 -13.97 -12.01
C ILE A 233 0.96 -13.75 -13.47
N ASP A 234 1.65 -12.65 -13.78
CA ASP A 234 2.18 -12.38 -15.14
C ASP A 234 3.24 -13.42 -15.58
N GLN A 235 3.97 -14.00 -14.63
CA GLN A 235 4.97 -15.05 -14.91
C GLN A 235 4.35 -16.44 -15.08
N GLN A 236 3.29 -16.77 -14.35
CA GLN A 236 2.62 -18.08 -14.43
C GLN A 236 1.72 -18.23 -15.68
N ILE A 237 1.34 -17.13 -16.32
CA ILE A 237 0.50 -17.12 -17.54
C ILE A 237 1.34 -17.28 -18.83
N LYS A 238 2.68 -17.19 -18.74
CA LYS A 238 3.60 -17.42 -19.87
C LYS A 238 4.05 -18.87 -19.97
#